data_AF-A0A9N9J830-F1
#
_entry.id   AF-A0A9N9J830-F1
#
_cell.length_a   1.000
_cell.length_b   1.000
_cell.length_c   1.000
_cell.angle_alpha   90.00
_cell.angle_beta   90.00
_cell.angle_gamma   90.00
#
_symmetry.space_group_name_H-M   'P 1'
#
loop_
_entity.id
_entity.type
_entity.pdbx_description
1 polymer ?
#
loop_
_entity_poly.entity_id
_entity_poly.type
_entity_poly.pdbx_seq_one_letter_code
_entity_poly.pdbx_strand_id
1 'polypeptide(L)' 'TSREWFQEACQKYIFMRWKEHYFVNVTAQESGLTIAGFYYICIRRSDGAIEGYYFDPVSTPYQKLTLKPLLEGNGVSF' A
#
# COMPACT_ATOMS: atom_id res chain seq x y z
N THR A 1 -5.05 0.24 26.98
CA THR A 1 -6.31 0.21 26.20
C THR A 1 -6.02 0.03 24.71
N SER A 2 -7.00 -0.32 23.85
CA SER A 2 -6.79 -0.48 22.39
C SER A 2 -6.20 0.76 21.72
N ARG A 3 -6.50 1.94 22.26
CA ARG A 3 -5.97 3.23 21.80
C ARG A 3 -4.47 3.38 22.04
N GLU A 4 -3.98 2.99 23.22
CA GLU A 4 -2.55 3.05 23.55
C GLU A 4 -1.74 2.13 22.64
N TRP A 5 -2.22 0.91 22.42
CA TRP A 5 -1.59 -0.04 21.50
C TRP A 5 -1.52 0.53 20.08
N PHE A 6 -2.60 1.14 19.59
CA PHE A 6 -2.60 1.73 18.26
C PHE A 6 -1.62 2.91 18.15
N GLN A 7 -1.50 3.72 19.20
CA GLN A 7 -0.52 4.79 19.26
C GLN A 7 0.91 4.26 19.22
N GLU A 8 1.21 3.19 19.97
CA GLU A 8 2.52 2.53 19.92
C GLU A 8 2.80 1.94 18.52
N ALA A 9 1.80 1.32 17.90
CA ALA A 9 1.93 0.81 16.54
C ALA A 9 2.25 1.93 15.53
N CYS A 10 1.58 3.08 15.63
CA CYS A 10 1.82 4.25 14.77
C CYS A 10 3.21 4.90 14.95
N GLN A 11 3.91 4.63 16.06
CA GLN A 11 5.31 5.04 16.21
C GLN A 11 6.27 4.18 15.37
N LYS A 12 5.90 2.92 15.09
CA LYS A 12 6.70 1.96 14.31
C LYS A 12 6.27 1.89 12.85
N TYR A 13 5.00 2.18 12.59
CA TYR A 13 4.36 2.00 11.28
C TYR A 13 3.55 3.22 10.84
N ILE A 14 3.39 3.37 9.54
CA ILE A 14 2.46 4.33 8.92
C ILE A 14 1.36 3.53 8.24
N PHE A 15 0.12 3.68 8.73
CA PHE A 15 -1.05 3.05 8.14
C PHE A 15 -1.74 4.02 7.17
N MET A 16 -2.08 3.54 5.98
CA MET A 16 -2.72 4.34 4.94
C MET A 16 -3.77 3.55 4.17
N ARG A 17 -4.53 4.27 3.34
CA ARG A 17 -5.30 3.70 2.24
C ARG A 17 -4.83 4.32 0.93
N TRP A 18 -4.43 3.50 -0.03
CA TRP A 18 -4.02 3.98 -1.36
C TRP A 18 -5.10 3.70 -2.38
N LYS A 19 -5.54 4.75 -3.08
CA LYS A 19 -6.54 4.66 -4.14
C LYS A 19 -5.90 5.04 -5.46
N GLU A 20 -5.99 4.15 -6.44
CA GLU A 20 -5.63 4.45 -7.81
C GLU A 20 -6.72 5.32 -8.46
N HIS A 21 -6.32 6.33 -9.23
CA HIS A 21 -7.25 7.27 -9.85
C HIS A 21 -7.41 7.09 -11.36
N TYR A 22 -6.32 6.79 -12.07
CA TYR A 22 -6.31 6.66 -13.53
C TYR A 22 -5.11 5.84 -14.00
N PHE A 23 -5.24 5.29 -15.20
CA PHE A 23 -4.13 4.68 -15.91
C PHE A 23 -3.34 5.76 -16.67
N VAL A 24 -2.01 5.67 -16.65
CA VAL A 24 -1.15 6.72 -17.23
C VAL A 24 -0.84 6.47 -18.72
N ASN A 25 -0.69 5.20 -19.14
CA ASN A 25 -0.20 4.85 -20.49
C ASN A 25 -1.06 3.82 -21.23
N VAL A 26 -2.07 3.26 -20.58
CA VAL A 26 -2.97 2.25 -21.15
C VAL A 26 -4.39 2.60 -20.77
N THR A 27 -5.36 2.18 -21.56
CA THR A 27 -6.76 2.23 -21.15
C THR A 27 -7.07 1.11 -20.16
N ALA A 28 -8.19 1.25 -19.42
CA ALA A 28 -8.68 0.18 -18.55
C ALA A 28 -8.95 -1.13 -19.32
N GLN A 29 -9.37 -1.02 -20.58
CA GLN A 29 -9.65 -2.17 -21.42
C GLN A 29 -8.37 -2.88 -21.88
N GLU A 30 -7.32 -2.13 -22.20
CA GLU A 30 -6.02 -2.70 -22.59
C GLU A 30 -5.28 -3.34 -21.42
N SER A 31 -5.44 -2.81 -20.19
CA SER A 31 -4.79 -3.40 -19.01
C SER A 31 -5.43 -4.71 -18.56
N GLY A 32 -6.74 -4.85 -18.77
CA GLY A 32 -7.53 -5.97 -18.23
C GLY A 32 -7.63 -5.97 -16.70
N LEU A 33 -7.28 -4.86 -16.04
CA LEU A 33 -7.25 -4.73 -14.58
C LEU A 33 -8.39 -3.82 -14.10
N THR A 34 -8.93 -4.15 -12.92
CA THR A 34 -9.78 -3.23 -12.17
C THR A 34 -8.95 -2.40 -11.21
N ILE A 35 -9.24 -1.10 -11.15
CA ILE A 35 -8.72 -0.17 -10.14
C ILE A 35 -9.86 0.38 -9.26
N ALA A 36 -11.03 -0.26 -9.24
CA ALA A 36 -12.20 0.24 -8.52
C ALA A 36 -11.99 0.22 -6.98
N GLY A 37 -11.20 -0.73 -6.49
CA GLY A 37 -10.85 -0.89 -5.08
C GLY A 37 -9.79 0.08 -4.58
N PHE A 38 -9.23 -0.24 -3.42
CA PHE A 38 -8.11 0.47 -2.80
C PHE A 38 -7.24 -0.51 -2.00
N TYR A 39 -6.04 -0.09 -1.63
CA TYR A 39 -5.15 -0.88 -0.79
C TYR A 39 -5.18 -0.41 0.65
N TYR A 40 -5.26 -1.33 1.61
CA TYR A 40 -4.76 -1.09 2.97
C TYR A 40 -3.24 -1.19 2.95
N ILE A 41 -2.55 -0.20 3.50
CA ILE A 41 -1.10 -0.11 3.46
C ILE A 41 -0.52 0.05 4.86
N CYS A 42 0.58 -0.63 5.11
CA CYS A 42 1.43 -0.51 6.29
C CYS A 42 2.88 -0.29 5.84
N ILE A 43 3.45 0.88 6.16
CA ILE A 43 4.88 1.13 5.96
C ILE A 43 5.60 0.98 7.31
N ARG A 44 6.64 0.16 7.36
CA ARG A 44 7.54 0.10 8.51
C ARG A 44 8.57 1.24 8.46
N ARG A 45 8.62 2.05 9.51
CA ARG A 45 9.50 3.24 9.55
C ARG A 45 10.99 2.91 9.60
N SER A 46 11.38 1.75 10.14
CA SER A 46 12.80 1.41 10.33
C SER A 46 13.57 1.15 9.04
N ASP A 47 12.89 0.71 7.98
CA ASP A 47 13.52 0.34 6.70
C ASP A 47 12.66 0.64 5.47
N GLY A 48 11.53 1.33 5.66
CA GLY A 48 10.58 1.69 4.60
C GLY A 48 9.88 0.51 3.92
N ALA A 49 9.97 -0.72 4.46
CA ALA A 49 9.26 -1.86 3.89
C ALA A 49 7.74 -1.61 3.89
N ILE A 50 7.08 -1.95 2.78
CA ILE A 50 5.65 -1.73 2.58
C ILE A 50 4.96 -3.07 2.42
N GLU A 51 3.93 -3.29 3.23
CA GLU A 51 2.97 -4.37 3.05
C GLU A 51 1.58 -3.81 2.84
N GLY A 52 0.76 -4.52 2.06
CA GLY A 52 -0.62 -4.13 1.88
C GLY A 52 -1.50 -5.23 1.32
N TYR A 53 -2.79 -4.94 1.33
CA TYR A 53 -3.81 -5.81 0.76
C TYR A 53 -4.78 -4.98 -0.07
N TYR A 54 -5.04 -5.45 -1.30
CA TYR A 54 -6.08 -4.88 -2.14
C TYR A 54 -7.46 -5.29 -1.61
N PHE A 55 -8.37 -4.33 -1.56
CA PHE A 55 -9.77 -4.52 -1.20
C PHE A 55 -10.66 -4.03 -2.33
N ASP A 56 -11.47 -4.94 -2.84
CA ASP A 56 -12.59 -4.70 -3.75
C ASP A 56 -13.60 -5.83 -3.56
N PRO A 57 -14.87 -5.56 -3.21
CA PRO A 57 -15.89 -6.59 -2.93
C PRO A 57 -16.11 -7.60 -4.06
N VAL A 58 -15.83 -7.22 -5.32
CA VAL A 58 -16.02 -8.09 -6.50
C VAL A 58 -14.75 -8.78 -6.97
N SER A 59 -13.60 -8.45 -6.38
CA SER A 59 -12.32 -9.05 -6.73
C SER A 59 -11.97 -10.21 -5.79
N THR A 60 -10.99 -11.03 -6.19
CA THR A 60 -10.41 -12.07 -5.32
C THR A 60 -9.90 -11.42 -4.03
N PRO A 61 -10.25 -11.94 -2.85
CA PRO A 61 -9.85 -11.34 -1.58
C PRO A 61 -8.37 -11.57 -1.27
N TYR A 62 -7.82 -10.77 -0.36
CA TYR A 62 -6.48 -10.93 0.22
C TYR A 62 -5.31 -10.92 -0.78
N GLN A 63 -5.46 -10.22 -1.91
CA GLN A 63 -4.33 -9.98 -2.83
C GLN A 63 -3.27 -9.13 -2.12
N LYS A 64 -2.07 -9.69 -1.94
CA LYS A 64 -1.01 -9.10 -1.12
C LYS A 64 -0.04 -8.26 -1.97
N LEU A 65 0.31 -7.09 -1.46
CA LEU A 65 1.39 -6.23 -1.94
C LEU A 65 2.58 -6.31 -0.97
N THR A 66 3.79 -6.42 -1.50
CA THR A 66 5.03 -6.34 -0.71
C THR A 66 6.09 -5.60 -1.50
N LEU A 67 6.58 -4.48 -0.96
CA LEU A 67 7.61 -3.65 -1.59
C LEU A 67 8.74 -3.40 -0.60
N LYS A 68 9.96 -3.26 -1.14
CA LYS A 68 11.14 -2.84 -0.39
C LYS A 68 11.75 -1.62 -1.07
N PRO A 69 12.15 -0.59 -0.32
CA PRO A 69 12.90 0.52 -0.90
C PRO A 69 14.20 0.03 -1.50
N LEU A 70 14.54 0.54 -2.69
CA LEU A 70 15.87 0.38 -3.25
C LEU A 70 16.76 1.51 -2.71
N LEU A 71 17.75 1.15 -1.89
CA LEU A 71 18.68 2.12 -1.29
C LEU A 71 19.74 2.63 -2.28
N GLU A 72 19.86 2.01 -3.45
CA GLU A 72 20.85 2.38 -4.49
C GLU A 72 20.35 3.45 -5.46
N GLY A 73 19.14 3.97 -5.28
CA GLY A 73 18.67 5.17 -5.96
C GLY A 73 18.95 6.43 -5.16
N ASN A 74 19.07 7.59 -5.80
CA ASN A 74 19.12 8.92 -5.16
C ASN A 74 17.86 9.26 -4.32
N GLY A 75 16.99 8.29 -4.05
CA GLY A 75 15.83 8.44 -3.19
C GLY A 75 16.27 8.34 -1.74
N VAL A 76 16.14 9.45 -1.01
CA VAL A 76 16.34 9.49 0.44
C VAL A 76 15.27 8.59 1.07
N SER A 77 15.66 7.51 1.77
CA SER A 77 14.73 6.84 2.67
C SER A 77 14.46 7.79 3.85
N PHE A 78 13.19 7.90 4.24
CA PHE A 78 12.75 8.74 5.36
C PHE A 78 13.36 8.29 6.70
#